data_AF-A0A496WI58-F1
#
_entry.id   AF-A0A496WI58-F1
#
_cell.length_a   1.000
_cell.length_b   1.000
_cell.length_c   1.000
_cell.angle_alpha   90.00
_cell.angle_beta   90.00
_cell.angle_gamma   90.00
#
_symmetry.space_group_name_H-M   'P 1'
#
loop_
_entity.id
_entity.type
_entity.pdbx_description
1 polymer ?
#
loop_
_entity_poly.entity_id
_entity_poly.type
_entity_poly.pdbx_seq_one_letter_code
_entity_poly.pdbx_strand_id
1 'polypeptide(L)' 'MSNSHSPETPVQPAGPNYTESGVDLTLIRWHISLTPAQRLEALTNNIRAILRLRDARKRA' A
#
# COMPACT_ATOMS: atom_id res chain seq x y z
N MET A 1 -3.60 42.95 -9.41
CA MET A 1 -4.44 41.81 -9.01
C MET A 1 -3.52 40.61 -8.89
N SER A 2 -3.15 40.23 -7.66
CA SER A 2 -2.27 39.07 -7.42
C SER A 2 -3.11 37.80 -7.39
N ASN A 3 -2.87 36.90 -8.34
CA ASN A 3 -3.45 35.57 -8.28
C ASN A 3 -2.68 34.74 -7.26
N SER A 4 -3.27 34.53 -6.08
CA SER A 4 -2.82 33.55 -5.09
C SER A 4 -2.93 32.14 -5.69
N HIS A 5 -1.80 31.57 -6.14
CA HIS A 5 -1.71 30.13 -6.35
C HIS A 5 -1.77 29.46 -4.98
N SER A 6 -2.95 28.95 -4.61
CA SER A 6 -3.05 27.95 -3.55
C SER A 6 -2.25 26.72 -3.99
N PRO A 7 -1.50 26.05 -3.10
CA PRO A 7 -0.81 24.83 -3.48
C PRO A 7 -1.87 23.80 -3.88
N GLU A 8 -1.87 23.41 -5.15
CA GLU A 8 -2.75 22.37 -5.66
C GLU A 8 -2.51 21.11 -4.81
N THR A 9 -3.53 20.71 -4.06
CA THR A 9 -3.49 19.45 -3.32
C THR A 9 -3.33 18.35 -4.36
N PRO A 10 -2.34 17.43 -4.26
CA PRO A 10 -2.16 16.39 -5.26
C PRO A 10 -3.45 15.58 -5.34
N VAL A 11 -4.19 15.75 -6.44
CA VAL A 11 -5.41 15.00 -6.71
C VAL A 11 -4.97 13.56 -6.95
N GLN A 12 -5.13 12.71 -5.94
CA GLN A 12 -4.89 11.28 -6.06
C GLN A 12 -5.73 10.75 -7.24
N PRO A 13 -5.21 9.84 -8.09
CA PRO A 13 -5.96 9.37 -9.25
C PRO A 13 -7.21 8.60 -8.78
N ALA A 14 -8.37 9.24 -8.93
CA ALA A 14 -9.68 8.80 -8.41
C ALA A 14 -10.31 7.70 -9.28
N GLY A 15 -9.57 6.62 -9.54
CA GLY A 15 -10.15 5.38 -10.06
C GLY A 15 -10.72 4.53 -8.92
N PRO A 16 -11.69 3.63 -9.17
CA PRO A 16 -12.30 2.81 -8.14
C PRO A 16 -11.26 2.00 -7.35
N ASN A 17 -11.52 1.77 -6.06
CA ASN A 17 -10.67 0.98 -5.17
C ASN A 17 -10.85 -0.52 -5.38
N TYR A 18 -11.94 -0.94 -6.02
CA TYR A 18 -12.25 -2.34 -6.27
C TYR A 18 -12.60 -2.54 -7.74
N THR A 19 -12.27 -3.71 -8.30
CA THR A 19 -12.84 -4.16 -9.58
C THR A 19 -14.30 -4.56 -9.42
N GLU A 20 -15.01 -4.74 -10.53
CA GLU A 20 -16.37 -5.30 -10.52
C GLU A 20 -16.44 -6.70 -9.87
N SER A 21 -15.36 -7.47 -9.97
CA SER A 21 -15.19 -8.76 -9.30
C SER A 21 -14.79 -8.66 -7.81
N GLY A 22 -14.66 -7.45 -7.26
CA GLY A 22 -14.32 -7.22 -5.85
C GLY A 22 -12.84 -7.25 -5.51
N VAL A 23 -11.94 -7.21 -6.49
CA VAL A 23 -10.48 -7.20 -6.24
C VAL A 23 -10.04 -5.83 -5.74
N ASP A 24 -9.42 -5.78 -4.56
CA ASP A 24 -8.84 -4.56 -3.99
C ASP A 24 -7.63 -4.07 -4.82
N LEU A 25 -7.77 -2.89 -5.41
CA LEU A 25 -6.77 -2.22 -6.21
C LEU A 25 -5.86 -1.32 -5.38
N THR A 26 -6.21 -0.99 -4.14
CA THR A 26 -5.41 -0.12 -3.28
C THR A 26 -4.06 -0.78 -2.97
N LEU A 27 -4.09 -2.06 -2.58
CA LEU A 27 -2.86 -2.81 -2.30
C LEU A 27 -2.01 -3.00 -3.58
N ILE A 28 -2.66 -3.26 -4.72
CA ILE A 28 -1.98 -3.44 -6.00
C ILE A 28 -1.30 -2.14 -6.43
N ARG A 29 -2.02 -1.01 -6.42
CA ARG A 29 -1.48 0.31 -6.78
C ARG A 29 -0.33 0.70 -5.86
N TRP A 30 -0.49 0.50 -4.56
CA TRP A 30 0.59 0.72 -3.60
C TRP A 30 1.82 -0.13 -3.93
N HIS A 31 1.66 -1.44 -4.19
CA HIS A 31 2.79 -2.32 -4.46
C HIS A 31 3.54 -1.98 -5.76
N ILE A 32 2.82 -1.52 -6.79
CA ILE A 32 3.41 -1.07 -8.07
C ILE A 32 4.14 0.26 -7.88
N SER A 33 3.72 1.11 -6.94
CA SER A 33 4.40 2.38 -6.64
C SER A 33 5.75 2.22 -5.93
N LEU A 34 6.06 1.04 -5.39
CA LEU A 34 7.31 0.76 -4.68
C LEU A 34 8.47 0.51 -5.65
N THR A 35 9.66 0.99 -5.28
CA THR A 35 10.92 0.54 -5.90
C THR A 35 11.16 -0.96 -5.64
N PRO A 36 12.03 -1.64 -6.41
CA PRO A 36 12.35 -3.05 -6.16
C PRO A 36 12.83 -3.34 -4.73
N ALA A 37 13.66 -2.45 -4.16
CA ALA A 37 14.17 -2.60 -2.80
C ALA A 37 13.05 -2.46 -1.75
N GLN A 38 12.20 -1.44 -1.87
CA GLN A 38 11.04 -1.24 -0.97
C GLN A 38 10.05 -2.39 -1.06
N ARG A 39 9.84 -2.94 -2.26
CA ARG A 39 8.98 -4.10 -2.47
C ARG A 39 9.51 -5.32 -1.71
N LEU A 40 10.82 -5.58 -1.83
CA LEU A 40 11.48 -6.68 -1.13
C LEU A 40 11.39 -6.52 0.39
N GLU A 41 11.60 -5.31 0.89
CA GLU A 41 11.50 -5.01 2.32
C GLU A 41 10.07 -5.25 2.84
N ALA A 42 9.06 -4.71 2.17
CA ALA A 42 7.66 -4.89 2.53
C ALA A 42 7.26 -6.37 2.58
N LEU A 43 7.64 -7.15 1.57
CA LEU A 43 7.38 -8.60 1.54
C LEU A 43 8.09 -9.34 2.67
N THR A 44 9.36 -9.01 2.92
CA THR A 44 10.13 -9.63 3.99
C THR A 44 9.52 -9.34 5.37
N ASN A 45 9.05 -8.11 5.59
CA ASN A 45 8.39 -7.72 6.84
C ASN A 45 7.07 -8.47 7.05
N ASN A 46 6.27 -8.65 6.00
CA ASN A 46 5.05 -9.46 6.06
C ASN A 46 5.34 -10.93 6.39
N ILE A 47 6.35 -11.54 5.77
CA ILE A 47 6.78 -12.91 6.06
C ILE A 47 7.18 -13.04 7.54
N ARG A 48 8.01 -12.11 8.04
CA ARG A 48 8.42 -12.10 9.45
C ARG A 48 7.24 -11.98 10.40
N ALA A 49 6.24 -11.15 10.07
CA ALA A 49 5.04 -11.00 10.88
C ALA A 49 4.24 -12.32 10.96
N ILE A 50 4.05 -13.01 9.83
CA ILE A 50 3.36 -14.30 9.79
C ILE A 50 4.11 -15.35 10.61
N LEU A 51 5.44 -15.43 10.46
CA LEU A 51 6.25 -16.37 11.23
C LEU A 51 6.15 -16.10 12.74
N ARG A 52 6.22 -14.83 13.16
CA ARG A 52 6.04 -14.43 14.57
C ARG A 52 4.68 -14.84 15.11
N LEU A 53 3.61 -14.62 14.33
CA LEU A 53 2.25 -15.02 14.72
C LEU A 53 2.13 -16.54 14.90
N ARG A 54 2.66 -17.30 13.94
CA ARG A 54 2.69 -18.77 14.00
C ARG A 54 3.46 -19.26 15.23
N ASP A 55 4.61 -18.68 15.50
CA ASP A 55 5.44 -19.10 16.62
C ASP A 55 4.84 -18.66 17.97
N ALA A 56 4.13 -17.54 18.02
CA ALA A 56 3.34 -17.15 19.20
C ALA A 56 2.23 -18.15 19.50
N ARG A 57 1.51 -18.62 18.47
CA ARG A 57 0.49 -19.68 18.63
C ARG A 57 1.06 -20.99 19.18
N LYS A 58 2.30 -21.36 18.83
CA LYS A 58 2.96 -22.57 19.34
C LYS A 58 3.38 -22.48 20.80
N ARG A 59 3.51 -21.26 21.34
CA ARG A 59 3.93 -21.01 22.73
C ARG A 59 2.76 -20.78 23.69
N ALA A 60 1.53 -20.67 23.17
CA ALA A 60 0.29 -20.56 23.92
C ALA A 60 -0.33 -21.94 24.11
#